data_AF-A0A952FMP1-F1
#
_entry.id   AF-A0A952FMP1-F1
#
_cell.length_a   1.000
_cell.length_b   1.000
_cell.length_c   1.000
_cell.angle_alpha   90.00
_cell.angle_beta   90.00
_cell.angle_gamma   90.00
#
_symmetry.space_group_name_H-M   'P 1'
#
loop_
_entity.id
_entity.type
_entity.pdbx_description
1 polymer ?
#
loop_
_entity_poly.entity_id
_entity_poly.type
_entity_poly.pdbx_seq_one_letter_code
_entity_poly.pdbx_strand_id
1 'polypeptide(L)'
;MDRADREIAMLETLAAKGLPTAAVVGKTMVHGQPAIIFERYSGSSADIVRNRSVVDDRLLSEASVASLSRIRAVMLETPIAVDRLNLLICSDGAFVLSDPGAVWDGRPPPQDQVVLIDLLLAAAEAKLGRP
;
A
#
# COMPACT_ATOMS: atom_id res chain seq x y z
N MET A 1 2.53 -10.90 -22.45
CA MET A 1 2.13 -10.65 -21.05
C MET A 1 1.11 -9.54 -21.08
N ASP A 2 -0.11 -9.81 -20.62
CA ASP A 2 -1.16 -8.78 -20.58
C ASP A 2 -0.91 -7.77 -19.44
N ARG A 3 -1.82 -6.83 -19.22
CA ARG A 3 -1.66 -5.83 -18.14
C ARG A 3 -1.78 -6.48 -16.76
N ALA A 4 -2.72 -7.42 -16.59
CA ALA A 4 -2.99 -8.05 -15.31
C ALA A 4 -1.79 -8.89 -14.84
N ASP A 5 -1.17 -9.65 -15.74
CA ASP A 5 0.04 -10.40 -15.47
C ASP A 5 1.21 -9.50 -15.02
N ARG A 6 1.36 -8.32 -15.65
CA ARG A 6 2.41 -7.37 -15.28
C ARG A 6 2.19 -6.81 -13.88
N GLU A 7 0.96 -6.46 -13.54
CA GLU A 7 0.60 -5.95 -12.22
C GLU A 7 0.84 -7.01 -11.14
N ILE A 8 0.42 -8.26 -11.39
CA ILE A 8 0.68 -9.39 -10.49
C ILE A 8 2.18 -9.59 -10.28
N ALA A 9 2.97 -9.61 -11.36
CA ALA A 9 4.43 -9.76 -11.25
C ALA A 9 5.10 -8.63 -10.43
N MET A 10 4.58 -7.40 -10.52
CA MET A 10 5.06 -6.29 -9.71
C MET A 10 4.68 -6.46 -8.24
N LEU A 11 3.45 -6.87 -7.93
CA LEU A 11 3.03 -7.18 -6.57
C LEU A 11 3.85 -8.34 -5.97
N GLU A 12 4.14 -9.38 -6.75
CA GLU A 12 5.01 -10.49 -6.34
C GLU A 12 6.44 -10.02 -6.07
N THR A 13 6.97 -9.11 -6.90
CA THR A 13 8.30 -8.52 -6.70
C THR A 13 8.38 -7.72 -5.40
N LEU A 14 7.36 -6.91 -5.10
CA LEU A 14 7.26 -6.15 -3.85
C LEU A 14 7.12 -7.10 -2.65
N ALA A 15 6.29 -8.14 -2.76
CA ALA A 15 6.10 -9.15 -1.72
C ALA A 15 7.39 -9.90 -1.41
N ALA A 16 8.15 -10.30 -2.43
CA ALA A 16 9.44 -10.97 -2.28
C ALA A 16 10.49 -10.10 -1.57
N LYS A 17 10.32 -8.77 -1.59
CA LYS A 17 11.15 -7.80 -0.86
C LYS A 17 10.65 -7.50 0.55
N GLY A 18 9.59 -8.19 0.97
CA GLY A 18 9.03 -8.07 2.31
C GLY A 18 8.03 -6.92 2.47
N LEU A 19 7.61 -6.26 1.38
CA LEU A 19 6.51 -5.30 1.42
C LEU A 19 5.16 -6.03 1.46
N PRO A 20 4.23 -5.63 2.34
CA PRO A 20 2.88 -6.18 2.34
C PRO A 20 2.14 -5.72 1.08
N THR A 21 1.63 -6.65 0.28
CA THR A 21 0.92 -6.35 -0.98
C THR A 21 -0.49 -6.90 -0.97
N ALA A 22 -1.33 -6.34 -1.84
CA ALA A 22 -2.69 -6.80 -2.03
C ALA A 22 -2.68 -8.26 -2.50
N ALA A 23 -3.42 -9.10 -1.79
CA ALA A 23 -3.51 -10.52 -2.04
C ALA A 23 -4.35 -10.77 -3.29
N VAL A 24 -3.72 -11.34 -4.30
CA VAL A 24 -4.38 -11.73 -5.56
C VAL A 24 -5.03 -13.09 -5.35
N VAL A 25 -6.35 -13.13 -5.48
CA VAL A 25 -7.16 -14.36 -5.37
C VAL A 25 -7.33 -15.03 -6.73
N GLY A 26 -7.24 -14.25 -7.83
CA GLY A 26 -7.29 -14.80 -9.16
C GLY A 26 -7.34 -13.75 -10.26
N LYS A 27 -7.58 -14.22 -11.48
CA LYS A 27 -7.79 -13.40 -12.68
C LYS A 27 -9.11 -13.79 -13.33
N THR A 28 -9.75 -12.82 -13.97
CA THR A 28 -10.98 -13.03 -14.73
C THR A 28 -11.08 -12.06 -15.90
N MET A 29 -12.19 -12.14 -16.64
CA MET A 29 -12.55 -11.21 -17.71
C MET A 29 -13.88 -10.52 -17.35
N VAL A 30 -13.89 -9.19 -17.40
CA VAL A 30 -15.11 -8.38 -17.21
C VAL A 30 -15.34 -7.57 -18.47
N HIS A 31 -16.48 -7.80 -19.15
CA HIS A 31 -16.80 -7.16 -20.44
C HIS A 31 -15.67 -7.28 -21.50
N GLY A 32 -14.99 -8.43 -21.53
CA GLY A 32 -13.88 -8.67 -22.46
C GLY A 32 -12.56 -7.99 -22.08
N GLN A 33 -12.46 -7.39 -20.88
CA GLN A 33 -11.22 -6.82 -20.35
C GLN A 33 -10.63 -7.72 -19.25
N PRO A 34 -9.31 -7.96 -19.25
CA PRO A 34 -8.63 -8.64 -18.14
C PRO A 34 -8.84 -7.89 -16.82
N ALA A 35 -9.14 -8.64 -15.77
CA ALA A 35 -9.34 -8.12 -14.42
C ALA A 35 -8.64 -9.01 -13.38
N ILE A 36 -8.14 -8.37 -12.32
CA ILE A 36 -7.56 -9.04 -11.15
C ILE A 36 -8.61 -9.07 -10.06
N ILE A 37 -8.72 -10.21 -9.39
CA ILE A 37 -9.55 -10.37 -8.20
C ILE A 37 -8.61 -10.30 -6.99
N PHE A 38 -8.85 -9.31 -6.13
CA PHE A 38 -8.15 -9.18 -4.86
C PHE A 38 -9.00 -9.72 -3.70
N GLU A 39 -8.35 -9.97 -2.55
CA GLU A 39 -9.06 -10.04 -1.28
C GLU A 39 -9.86 -8.75 -1.02
N ARG A 40 -10.85 -8.85 -0.13
CA ARG A 40 -11.67 -7.69 0.23
C ARG A 40 -10.95 -6.81 1.25
N TYR A 41 -10.79 -5.53 0.90
CA TYR A 41 -10.26 -4.49 1.78
C TYR A 41 -11.37 -3.61 2.35
N SER A 42 -11.12 -3.02 3.52
CA SER A 42 -12.07 -2.17 4.24
C SER A 42 -12.07 -0.72 3.76
N GLY A 43 -10.99 -0.30 3.10
CA GLY A 43 -10.86 1.04 2.53
C GLY A 43 -9.50 1.23 1.85
N SER A 44 -9.23 2.46 1.45
CA SER A 44 -7.96 2.89 0.88
C SER A 44 -7.41 4.13 1.60
N SER A 45 -6.11 4.38 1.46
CA SER A 45 -5.52 5.63 1.96
C SER A 45 -6.16 6.88 1.34
N ALA A 46 -6.64 6.78 0.09
CA ALA A 46 -7.30 7.86 -0.62
C ALA A 46 -8.67 8.23 0.00
N ASP A 47 -9.32 7.30 0.69
CA ASP A 47 -10.59 7.56 1.37
C ASP A 47 -10.41 8.37 2.66
N ILE A 48 -9.28 8.18 3.33
CA ILE A 48 -9.01 8.72 4.66
C ILE A 48 -8.05 9.92 4.65
N VAL A 49 -7.36 10.20 3.54
CA VAL A 49 -6.45 11.34 3.39
C VAL A 49 -7.04 12.39 2.46
N ARG A 50 -7.14 13.65 2.93
CA ARG A 50 -7.50 14.82 2.10
C ARG A 50 -6.59 15.97 2.42
N ASN A 51 -6.12 16.69 1.39
CA ASN A 51 -5.27 17.88 1.54
C ASN A 51 -4.08 17.68 2.51
N ARG A 52 -3.44 16.51 2.46
CA ARG A 52 -2.33 16.10 3.36
C ARG A 52 -2.72 16.04 4.85
N SER A 53 -3.95 15.66 5.14
CA SER A 53 -4.43 15.40 6.51
C SER A 53 -5.29 14.15 6.52
N VAL A 54 -5.19 13.37 7.60
CA VAL A 54 -6.09 12.24 7.85
C VAL A 54 -7.42 12.80 8.35
N VAL A 55 -8.49 12.56 7.60
CA VAL A 55 -9.85 13.05 7.89
C VAL A 55 -10.78 11.99 8.46
N ASP A 56 -10.38 10.72 8.40
CA ASP A 56 -11.11 9.58 8.96
C ASP A 56 -10.10 8.56 9.49
N ASP A 57 -10.02 8.43 10.81
CA ASP A 57 -9.07 7.53 11.45
C ASP A 57 -9.72 6.20 11.87
N ARG A 58 -11.00 5.96 11.55
CA ARG A 58 -11.76 4.81 12.10
C ARG A 58 -11.12 3.47 11.79
N LEU A 59 -10.51 3.34 10.61
CA LEU A 59 -9.81 2.13 10.17
C LEU A 59 -8.37 2.00 10.69
N LEU A 60 -7.81 3.05 11.29
CA LEU A 60 -6.45 3.00 11.84
C LEU A 60 -6.40 2.18 13.12
N SER A 61 -5.36 1.38 13.29
CA SER A 61 -5.18 0.45 14.40
C SER A 61 -3.70 0.21 14.72
N GLU A 62 -3.44 -0.65 15.69
CA GLU A 62 -2.09 -1.18 15.95
C GLU A 62 -1.46 -1.81 14.69
N ALA A 63 -2.27 -2.52 13.90
CA ALA A 63 -1.82 -3.15 12.66
C ALA A 63 -1.42 -2.10 11.61
N SER A 64 -2.01 -0.90 11.66
CA SER A 64 -1.59 0.23 10.82
C SER A 64 -0.17 0.66 11.15
N VAL A 65 0.15 0.86 12.43
CA VAL A 65 1.50 1.26 12.87
C VAL A 65 2.52 0.21 12.41
N ALA A 66 2.26 -1.07 12.68
CA ALA A 66 3.17 -2.16 12.33
C ALA A 66 3.41 -2.25 10.81
N SER A 67 2.36 -2.22 10.00
CA SER A 67 2.46 -2.33 8.54
C SER A 67 3.08 -1.08 7.90
N LEU A 68 2.68 0.13 8.29
CA LEU A 68 3.24 1.38 7.77
C LEU A 68 4.73 1.53 8.14
N SER A 69 5.09 1.19 9.38
CA SER A 69 6.50 1.18 9.83
C SER A 69 7.33 0.21 8.99
N ARG A 70 6.78 -0.98 8.72
CA ARG A 70 7.43 -1.98 7.85
C ARG A 70 7.57 -1.50 6.42
N ILE A 71 6.53 -0.94 5.82
CA ILE A 71 6.55 -0.38 4.46
C ILE A 71 7.64 0.70 4.37
N ARG A 72 7.63 1.63 5.33
CA ARG A 72 8.62 2.72 5.42
C ARG A 72 10.05 2.19 5.52
N ALA A 73 10.30 1.28 6.45
CA ALA A 73 11.61 0.70 6.68
C ALA A 73 12.13 -0.01 5.42
N VAL A 74 11.32 -0.90 4.84
CA VAL A 74 11.72 -1.65 3.64
C VAL A 74 12.01 -0.71 2.46
N MET A 75 11.14 0.26 2.18
CA MET A 75 11.33 1.19 1.05
C MET A 75 12.58 2.07 1.19
N LEU A 76 13.00 2.40 2.42
CA LEU A 76 14.18 3.25 2.68
C LEU A 76 15.48 2.44 2.82
N GLU A 77 15.44 1.30 3.52
CA GLU A 77 16.62 0.46 3.78
C GLU A 77 16.99 -0.41 2.57
N THR A 78 15.98 -0.85 1.83
CA THR A 78 16.14 -1.50 0.53
C THR A 78 15.52 -0.57 -0.50
N PRO A 79 16.28 0.37 -1.09
CA PRO A 79 15.70 1.42 -1.92
C PRO A 79 14.83 0.83 -3.04
N ILE A 80 13.52 0.96 -2.88
CA ILE A 80 12.51 0.50 -3.83
C ILE A 80 11.60 1.69 -4.10
N ALA A 81 11.58 2.14 -5.36
CA ALA A 81 10.64 3.14 -5.81
C ALA A 81 9.46 2.46 -6.50
N VAL A 82 8.25 2.95 -6.23
CA VAL A 82 7.02 2.50 -6.90
C VAL A 82 6.42 3.70 -7.64
N ASP A 83 5.99 3.50 -8.88
CA ASP A 83 5.16 4.51 -9.57
C ASP A 83 3.77 4.51 -8.94
N ARG A 84 3.42 5.64 -8.30
CA ARG A 84 2.18 5.88 -7.56
C ARG A 84 1.96 4.87 -6.43
N LEU A 85 2.15 5.34 -5.19
CA LEU A 85 1.86 4.55 -4.00
C LEU A 85 0.35 4.49 -3.74
N ASN A 86 -0.29 3.38 -4.12
CA ASN A 86 -1.66 3.08 -3.73
C ASN A 86 -1.66 2.12 -2.53
N LEU A 87 -2.38 2.48 -1.47
CA LEU A 87 -2.49 1.67 -0.27
C LEU A 87 -3.94 1.28 0.01
N LEU A 88 -4.16 0.00 0.28
CA LEU A 88 -5.43 -0.55 0.76
C LEU A 88 -5.32 -0.90 2.25
N ILE A 89 -6.46 -0.88 2.94
CA ILE A 89 -6.56 -1.12 4.37
C ILE A 89 -7.30 -2.44 4.61
N CYS A 90 -6.63 -3.40 5.23
CA CYS A 90 -7.19 -4.68 5.64
C CYS A 90 -8.29 -4.52 6.71
N SER A 91 -9.02 -5.59 7.01
CA SER A 91 -10.07 -5.60 8.05
C SER A 91 -9.57 -5.39 9.48
N ASP A 92 -8.29 -5.69 9.73
CA ASP A 92 -7.60 -5.45 10.99
C ASP A 92 -6.92 -4.06 11.06
N GLY A 93 -6.98 -3.28 9.98
CA GLY A 93 -6.33 -1.97 9.84
C GLY A 93 -4.91 -2.00 9.29
N ALA A 94 -4.36 -3.16 8.91
CA ALA A 94 -3.06 -3.21 8.25
C ALA A 94 -3.11 -2.56 6.86
N PHE A 95 -2.02 -1.89 6.46
CA PHE A 95 -1.86 -1.32 5.12
C PHE A 95 -1.10 -2.28 4.19
N VAL A 96 -1.55 -2.37 2.94
CA VAL A 96 -0.91 -3.15 1.89
C VAL A 96 -0.78 -2.32 0.60
N LEU A 97 0.27 -2.55 -0.19
CA LEU A 97 0.47 -1.92 -1.49
C LEU A 97 -0.43 -2.56 -2.56
N SER A 98 -0.99 -1.76 -3.45
CA SER A 98 -1.85 -2.19 -4.56
C SER A 98 -1.53 -1.43 -5.84
N ASP A 99 -1.98 -1.95 -6.99
CA ASP A 99 -1.93 -1.29 -8.33
C ASP A 99 -0.64 -0.47 -8.59
N PRO A 100 0.56 -1.09 -8.50
CA PRO A 100 1.80 -0.39 -8.81
C PRO A 100 1.87 -0.07 -10.30
N GLY A 101 2.21 1.17 -10.67
CA GLY A 101 2.41 1.55 -12.08
C GLY A 101 3.74 1.03 -12.65
N ALA A 102 4.75 0.91 -11.80
CA ALA A 102 6.09 0.42 -12.06
C ALA A 102 6.81 0.19 -10.72
N VAL A 103 7.85 -0.66 -10.72
CA VAL A 103 8.71 -0.92 -9.56
C VAL A 103 10.17 -0.79 -10.00
N TRP A 104 10.97 -0.03 -9.26
CA TRP A 104 12.40 0.14 -9.54
C TRP A 104 13.24 -0.16 -8.31
N ASP A 105 14.12 -1.15 -8.45
CA ASP A 105 15.11 -1.51 -7.45
C ASP A 105 16.29 -0.55 -7.45
N GLY A 106 16.87 -0.34 -6.26
CA GLY A 106 18.03 0.53 -6.06
C GLY A 106 17.70 2.01 -6.21
N ARG A 107 16.41 2.38 -6.29
CA ARG A 107 15.96 3.77 -6.37
C ARG A 107 15.24 4.16 -5.08
N PRO A 108 15.56 5.33 -4.50
CA PRO A 108 14.85 5.80 -3.33
C PRO A 108 13.38 6.08 -3.69
N PRO A 109 12.44 5.85 -2.75
CA PRO A 109 11.05 6.19 -2.98
C PRO A 109 10.87 7.71 -3.14
N PRO A 110 9.90 8.16 -3.96
CA PRO A 110 9.55 9.56 -4.05
C PRO A 110 9.22 10.18 -2.68
N GLN A 111 9.67 11.41 -2.44
CA GLN A 111 9.54 12.07 -1.14
C GLN A 111 8.09 12.24 -0.69
N ASP A 112 7.17 12.49 -1.63
CA ASP A 112 5.74 12.61 -1.35
C ASP A 112 5.11 11.29 -0.88
N GLN A 113 5.60 10.15 -1.35
CA GLN A 113 5.18 8.83 -0.87
C GLN A 113 5.67 8.58 0.56
N VAL A 114 6.91 8.96 0.88
CA VAL A 114 7.44 8.89 2.24
C VAL A 114 6.62 9.78 3.17
N VAL A 115 6.30 11.00 2.76
CA VAL A 115 5.45 11.93 3.52
C VAL A 115 4.04 11.35 3.74
N LEU A 116 3.45 10.67 2.76
CA LEU A 116 2.17 10.00 2.93
C LEU A 116 2.23 8.89 3.97
N ILE A 117 3.27 8.06 3.94
CA ILE A 117 3.47 6.98 4.92
C ILE A 117 3.66 7.57 6.32
N ASP A 118 4.50 8.60 6.45
CA ASP A 118 4.76 9.29 7.72
C ASP A 118 3.49 9.94 8.28
N LEU A 119 2.67 10.57 7.43
CA LEU A 119 1.38 11.14 7.80
C LEU A 119 0.42 10.09 8.37
N LEU A 120 0.29 8.94 7.69
CA LEU A 120 -0.59 7.85 8.11
C LEU A 120 -0.08 7.19 9.40
N LEU A 121 1.24 7.02 9.52
CA LEU A 121 1.88 6.44 10.70
C LEU A 121 1.65 7.32 11.92
N ALA A 122 1.94 8.62 11.81
CA ALA A 122 1.71 9.58 12.89
C ALA A 122 0.23 9.65 13.32
N ALA A 123 -0.71 9.58 12.36
CA ALA A 123 -2.13 9.55 12.68
C ALA A 123 -2.54 8.27 13.42
N ALA A 124 -2.00 7.12 13.03
CA ALA A 124 -2.25 5.85 13.71
C ALA A 124 -1.66 5.85 15.14
N GLU A 125 -0.44 6.37 15.31
CA GLU A 125 0.21 6.53 16.62
C GLU A 125 -0.58 7.48 17.53
N ALA A 126 -0.99 8.65 17.01
CA ALA A 126 -1.79 9.61 17.75
C ALA A 126 -3.14 9.02 18.21
N LYS A 127 -3.83 8.25 17.34
CA LYS A 127 -5.08 7.55 17.69
C LYS A 127 -4.88 6.56 18.85
N LEU A 128 -3.71 5.93 18.92
CA LEU A 128 -3.35 4.98 19.98
C LEU A 128 -2.78 5.66 21.24
N GLY A 129 -2.73 6.99 21.27
CA GLY A 129 -2.16 7.76 22.39
C GLY A 129 -0.63 7.67 22.48
N ARG A 130 0.05 7.42 21.35
CA ARG A 130 1.51 7.40 21.26
C ARG A 130 2.02 8.76 20.76
N PRO A 131 3.18 9.21 21.28
CA PRO A 131 3.80 10.46 20.87
C PRO A 131 4.34 10.42 19.44
#